data_AF-A0A968XHW2-F1
#
_entry.id   AF-A0A968XHW2-F1
#
_cell.length_a   1.000
_cell.length_b   1.000
_cell.length_c   1.000
_cell.angle_alpha   90.00
_cell.angle_beta   90.00
_cell.angle_gamma   90.00
#
_symmetry.space_group_name_H-M   'P 1'
#
loop_
_entity.id
_entity.type
_entity.pdbx_description
1 polymer ?
#
loop_
_entity_poly.entity_id
_entity_poly.type
_entity_poly.pdbx_seq_one_letter_code
_entity_poly.pdbx_strand_id
1 'polypeptide(L)'
;MASLRAAEVSERDLQIYVDARLAEIQDRDTDALKSYQLLFKTHADSAALADKLFDNAIRTGDMDAALRAARAQELQGVVTATVPLLLFADSIKRGQWNDAENAANLLEEKSNLGFAAPLLRSWINVARGKAGKFKIDDPREQALLNYYSTDQRIYLELAEGNYAKAKTMLDVFVGMDDDFARDLLIRAAPPICGAGG
;
A
#
# COMPACT_ATOMS: atom_id res chain seq x y z
N MET A 1 2.92 44.27 -12.12
CA MET A 1 3.56 43.53 -13.23
C MET A 1 4.42 42.40 -12.67
N ALA A 2 3.88 41.19 -12.65
CA ALA A 2 4.61 39.92 -12.69
C ALA A 2 3.54 38.83 -12.87
N SER A 3 3.21 38.55 -14.13
CA SER A 3 2.33 37.45 -14.50
C SER A 3 3.09 36.16 -14.24
N LEU A 4 2.59 35.30 -13.33
CA LEU A 4 3.04 33.91 -13.22
C LEU A 4 2.68 33.25 -14.55
N ARG A 5 3.66 33.13 -15.46
CA ARG A 5 3.55 32.17 -16.56
C ARG A 5 3.60 30.78 -15.94
N ALA A 6 2.53 30.02 -16.10
CA ALA A 6 2.61 28.56 -16.09
C ALA A 6 3.86 28.16 -16.91
N ALA A 7 4.67 27.23 -16.40
CA ALA A 7 5.81 26.71 -17.16
C ALA A 7 5.34 26.40 -18.59
N GLU A 8 5.91 27.07 -19.59
CA GLU A 8 5.46 26.97 -20.97
C GLU A 8 5.68 25.53 -21.42
N VAL A 9 4.61 24.75 -21.57
CA VAL A 9 4.67 23.38 -22.07
C VAL A 9 5.24 23.44 -23.49
N SER A 10 6.38 22.78 -23.72
CA SER A 10 7.02 22.81 -25.03
C SER A 10 6.27 21.93 -26.04
N GLU A 11 6.38 22.24 -27.33
CA GLU A 11 5.85 21.37 -28.40
C GLU A 11 6.41 19.94 -28.30
N ARG A 12 7.66 19.82 -27.85
CA ARG A 12 8.30 18.53 -27.55
C ARG A 12 7.60 17.78 -26.42
N ASP A 13 7.24 18.46 -25.33
CA ASP A 13 6.53 17.83 -24.21
C ASP A 13 5.13 17.38 -24.61
N LEU A 14 4.43 18.18 -25.43
CA LEU A 14 3.14 17.78 -26.00
C LEU A 14 3.28 16.53 -26.87
N GLN A 15 4.31 16.47 -27.72
CA GLN A 15 4.55 15.29 -28.56
C GLN A 15 4.82 14.05 -27.71
N ILE A 16 5.68 14.15 -26.69
CA ILE A 16 5.96 13.04 -25.76
C ILE A 16 4.68 12.59 -25.06
N TYR A 17 3.83 13.52 -24.64
CA TYR A 17 2.56 13.19 -23.99
C TYR A 17 1.59 12.47 -24.93
N VAL A 18 1.46 12.93 -26.18
CA VAL A 18 0.63 12.29 -27.20
C VAL A 18 1.15 10.88 -27.50
N ASP A 19 2.47 10.71 -27.65
CA ASP A 19 3.10 9.41 -27.87
C ASP A 19 2.87 8.47 -26.68
N ALA A 20 2.96 8.99 -25.45
CA ALA A 20 2.65 8.23 -24.24
C ALA A 20 1.19 7.76 -24.24
N ARG A 21 0.26 8.64 -24.59
CA ARG A 21 -1.17 8.31 -24.62
C ARG A 21 -1.51 7.29 -25.70
N LEU A 22 -0.88 7.40 -26.87
CA LEU A 22 -1.02 6.42 -27.94
C LEU A 22 -0.48 5.05 -27.52
N ALA A 23 0.69 5.01 -26.88
CA ALA A 23 1.26 3.78 -26.34
C ALA A 23 0.32 3.13 -25.30
N GLU A 24 -0.25 3.92 -24.39
CA GLU A 24 -1.22 3.45 -23.39
C GLU A 24 -2.48 2.86 -24.03
N ILE A 25 -3.04 3.49 -25.07
CA ILE A 25 -4.21 2.98 -25.81
C ILE A 25 -3.90 1.67 -26.55
N GLN A 26 -2.63 1.45 -26.89
CA GLN A 26 -2.15 0.25 -27.59
C GLN A 26 -1.61 -0.82 -26.63
N ASP A 27 -1.87 -0.70 -25.33
CA ASP A 27 -1.38 -1.61 -24.28
C ASP A 27 0.16 -1.75 -24.25
N ARG A 28 0.88 -0.74 -24.76
CA ARG A 28 2.34 -0.64 -24.70
C ARG A 28 2.77 0.08 -23.43
N ASP A 29 2.37 -0.47 -22.29
CA ASP A 29 2.48 0.18 -20.97
C ASP A 29 3.92 0.57 -20.59
N THR A 30 4.90 -0.24 -20.98
CA THR A 30 6.32 0.06 -20.72
C THR A 30 6.81 1.27 -21.51
N ASP A 31 6.32 1.47 -22.73
CA ASP A 31 6.66 2.64 -23.55
C ASP A 31 5.96 3.88 -23.00
N ALA A 32 4.68 3.77 -22.64
CA ALA A 32 3.92 4.84 -22.01
C ALA A 32 4.58 5.29 -20.70
N LEU A 33 4.97 4.34 -19.84
CA LEU A 33 5.67 4.63 -18.59
C LEU A 33 6.95 5.44 -18.81
N LYS A 34 7.82 5.03 -19.76
CA LYS A 34 9.07 5.75 -20.05
C LYS A 34 8.81 7.20 -20.46
N SER A 35 7.78 7.43 -21.27
CA SER A 35 7.39 8.76 -21.72
C SER A 35 6.84 9.61 -20.57
N TYR A 36 5.97 9.05 -19.72
CA TYR A 36 5.48 9.76 -18.53
C TYR A 36 6.59 10.05 -17.52
N GLN A 37 7.53 9.12 -17.31
CA GLN A 37 8.71 9.36 -16.48
C GLN A 37 9.58 10.50 -17.02
N LEU A 38 9.71 10.62 -18.34
CA LEU A 38 10.46 11.72 -18.96
C LEU A 38 9.77 13.06 -18.71
N LEU A 39 8.46 13.15 -18.94
CA LEU A 39 7.68 14.36 -18.70
C LEU A 39 7.66 14.77 -17.22
N PHE A 40 7.56 13.78 -16.33
CA PHE A 40 7.48 14.03 -14.90
C PHE A 40 8.80 14.61 -14.32
N LYS A 41 9.93 14.42 -14.98
CA LYS A 41 11.21 15.05 -14.56
C LYS A 41 11.19 16.56 -14.69
N THR A 42 10.44 17.10 -15.65
CA THR A 42 10.37 18.55 -15.92
C THR A 42 9.08 19.19 -15.39
N HIS A 43 8.02 18.39 -15.24
CA HIS A 43 6.68 18.84 -14.84
C HIS A 43 6.17 18.08 -13.61
N ALA A 44 6.99 17.99 -12.57
CA ALA A 44 6.71 17.18 -11.37
C ALA A 44 5.53 17.71 -10.53
N ASP A 45 5.16 18.97 -10.72
CA ASP A 45 4.03 19.65 -10.09
C ASP A 45 2.70 19.41 -10.83
N SER A 46 2.71 18.71 -11.96
CA SER A 46 1.50 18.37 -12.71
C SER A 46 0.79 17.17 -12.09
N ALA A 47 -0.38 17.41 -11.48
CA ALA A 47 -1.24 16.37 -10.93
C ALA A 47 -1.68 15.33 -11.96
N ALA A 48 -1.99 15.79 -13.19
CA ALA A 48 -2.37 14.90 -14.27
C ALA A 48 -1.23 13.95 -14.67
N LEU A 49 0.02 14.43 -14.68
CA LEU A 49 1.16 13.58 -14.97
C LEU A 49 1.50 12.64 -13.80
N ALA A 50 1.33 13.09 -12.56
CA ALA A 50 1.50 12.23 -11.39
C ALA A 50 0.52 11.05 -11.44
N ASP A 51 -0.75 11.32 -11.74
CA ASP A 51 -1.79 10.29 -11.89
C ASP A 51 -1.46 9.28 -13.00
N LYS A 52 -1.10 9.77 -14.20
CA LYS A 52 -0.71 8.90 -15.31
C LYS A 52 0.56 8.09 -15.03
N LEU A 53 1.54 8.71 -14.39
CA LEU A 53 2.76 8.01 -13.98
C LEU A 53 2.44 6.91 -12.96
N PHE A 54 1.60 7.21 -11.96
CA PHE A 54 1.20 6.26 -10.93
C PHE A 54 0.52 5.03 -11.54
N ASP A 55 -0.52 5.22 -12.35
CA ASP A 55 -1.29 4.10 -12.94
C ASP A 55 -0.42 3.20 -13.83
N ASN A 56 0.41 3.80 -14.69
CA ASN A 56 1.29 3.04 -15.58
C ASN A 56 2.41 2.34 -14.81
N ALA A 57 2.94 2.96 -13.76
CA ALA A 57 3.94 2.36 -12.90
C ALA A 57 3.39 1.15 -12.12
N ILE A 58 2.16 1.24 -11.60
CA ILE A 58 1.49 0.10 -10.95
C ILE A 58 1.28 -1.04 -11.94
N ARG A 59 0.78 -0.75 -13.16
CA ARG A 59 0.48 -1.78 -14.17
C ARG A 59 1.73 -2.53 -14.66
N THR A 60 2.86 -1.82 -14.76
CA THR A 60 4.14 -2.38 -15.20
C THR A 60 5.00 -2.92 -14.07
N GLY A 61 4.62 -2.67 -12.81
CA GLY A 61 5.37 -3.08 -11.63
C GLY A 61 6.60 -2.22 -11.30
N ASP A 62 6.76 -1.04 -11.89
CA ASP A 62 7.82 -0.09 -11.54
C ASP A 62 7.48 0.64 -10.22
N MET A 63 7.78 -0.01 -9.10
CA MET A 63 7.45 0.50 -7.77
C MET A 63 8.16 1.81 -7.42
N ASP A 64 9.35 2.05 -7.95
CA ASP A 64 10.08 3.30 -7.70
C ASP A 64 9.39 4.47 -8.40
N ALA A 65 8.88 4.27 -9.62
CA ALA A 65 8.08 5.26 -10.31
C ALA A 65 6.73 5.51 -9.64
N ALA A 66 6.07 4.43 -9.19
CA ALA A 66 4.81 4.54 -8.46
C ALA A 66 4.99 5.33 -7.16
N LEU A 67 6.07 5.08 -6.39
CA LEU A 67 6.38 5.82 -5.17
C LEU A 67 6.68 7.30 -5.43
N ARG A 68 7.42 7.63 -6.49
CA ARG A 68 7.66 9.03 -6.87
C ARG A 68 6.37 9.75 -7.19
N ALA A 69 5.48 9.12 -7.96
CA ALA A 69 4.18 9.68 -8.31
C ALA A 69 3.26 9.83 -7.08
N ALA A 70 3.22 8.81 -6.21
CA ALA A 70 2.44 8.80 -4.97
C ALA A 70 2.81 9.97 -4.05
N ARG A 71 4.11 10.25 -3.89
CA ARG A 71 4.58 11.40 -3.08
C ARG A 71 4.17 12.74 -3.67
N ALA A 72 4.16 12.87 -5.00
CA ALA A 72 3.68 14.09 -5.64
C ALA A 72 2.16 14.27 -5.49
N GLN A 73 1.40 13.18 -5.63
CA GLN A 73 -0.04 13.14 -5.38
C GLN A 73 -0.37 13.54 -3.92
N GLU A 74 0.39 13.03 -2.95
CA GLU A 74 0.29 13.41 -1.53
C GLU A 74 0.50 14.92 -1.32
N LEU A 75 1.57 15.49 -1.90
CA LEU A 75 1.87 16.93 -1.80
C LEU A 75 0.78 17.82 -2.41
N GLN A 76 0.04 17.31 -3.39
CA GLN A 76 -1.06 18.01 -4.07
C GLN A 76 -2.43 17.78 -3.40
N GLY A 77 -2.49 16.91 -2.37
CA GLY A 77 -3.73 16.55 -1.68
C GLY A 77 -4.66 15.63 -2.49
N VAL A 78 -4.20 15.07 -3.61
CA VAL A 78 -4.95 14.09 -4.41
C VAL A 78 -4.61 12.70 -3.91
N VAL A 79 -5.35 12.22 -2.91
CA VAL A 79 -5.02 10.96 -2.24
C VAL A 79 -6.08 9.92 -2.54
N THR A 80 -5.80 9.04 -3.50
CA THR A 80 -6.56 7.80 -3.66
C THR A 80 -6.16 6.81 -2.57
N ALA A 81 -7.00 5.81 -2.29
CA ALA A 81 -6.74 4.78 -1.28
C ALA A 81 -5.39 4.05 -1.45
N THR A 82 -4.93 3.93 -2.70
CA THR A 82 -3.73 3.17 -3.05
C THR A 82 -2.44 3.91 -2.68
N VAL A 83 -2.45 5.25 -2.71
CA VAL A 83 -1.28 6.09 -2.37
C VAL A 83 -0.77 5.83 -0.95
N PRO A 84 -1.58 5.98 0.12
CA PRO A 84 -1.11 5.72 1.48
C PRO A 84 -0.71 4.26 1.72
N LEU A 85 -1.34 3.29 1.04
CA LEU A 85 -0.91 1.88 1.13
C LEU A 85 0.50 1.67 0.56
N LEU A 86 0.80 2.29 -0.58
CA LEU A 86 2.12 2.19 -1.18
C LEU A 86 3.19 2.90 -0.34
N LEU A 87 2.87 4.08 0.18
CA LEU A 87 3.74 4.84 1.08
C LEU A 87 4.00 4.07 2.39
N PHE A 88 2.96 3.43 2.95
CA PHE A 88 3.10 2.57 4.13
C PHE A 88 4.06 1.41 3.86
N ALA A 89 3.89 0.69 2.75
CA ALA A 89 4.72 -0.46 2.41
C ALA A 89 6.21 -0.08 2.24
N ASP A 90 6.51 1.03 1.55
CA ASP A 90 7.88 1.55 1.40
C ASP A 90 8.48 1.96 2.75
N SER A 91 7.69 2.65 3.59
CA SER A 91 8.11 3.10 4.91
C SER A 91 8.46 1.94 5.83
N ILE A 92 7.64 0.88 5.86
CA ILE A 92 7.93 -0.34 6.61
C ILE A 92 9.22 -0.99 6.10
N LYS A 93 9.38 -1.14 4.77
CA LYS A 93 10.57 -1.74 4.15
C LYS A 93 11.85 -0.98 4.50
N ARG A 94 11.78 0.35 4.62
CA ARG A 94 12.92 1.23 4.93
C ARG A 94 13.16 1.43 6.43
N GLY A 95 12.30 0.90 7.29
CA GLY A 95 12.36 1.15 8.74
C GLY A 95 11.96 2.56 9.16
N GLN A 96 11.21 3.27 8.31
CA GLN A 96 10.76 4.64 8.54
C GLN A 96 9.41 4.65 9.27
N TRP A 97 9.44 4.35 10.57
CA TRP A 97 8.21 4.11 11.35
C TRP A 97 7.27 5.31 11.45
N ASN A 98 7.82 6.53 11.54
CA ASN A 98 7.00 7.74 11.57
C ASN A 98 6.28 7.97 10.23
N ASP A 99 6.96 7.68 9.11
CA ASP A 99 6.36 7.81 7.78
C ASP A 99 5.28 6.74 7.57
N ALA A 100 5.48 5.53 8.12
CA ALA A 100 4.45 4.49 8.13
C ALA A 100 3.21 4.90 8.95
N GLU A 101 3.41 5.51 10.13
CA GLU A 101 2.30 6.06 10.94
C GLU A 101 1.55 7.17 10.19
N ASN A 102 2.27 8.07 9.51
CA ASN A 102 1.67 9.14 8.71
C ASN A 102 0.82 8.57 7.56
N ALA A 103 1.34 7.54 6.87
CA ALA A 103 0.59 6.85 5.82
C ALA A 103 -0.68 6.15 6.37
N ALA A 104 -0.61 5.55 7.56
CA ALA A 104 -1.77 4.96 8.23
C ALA A 104 -2.81 6.02 8.63
N ASN A 105 -2.38 7.17 9.16
CA ASN A 105 -3.26 8.32 9.42
C ASN A 105 -3.94 8.79 8.13
N LEU A 106 -3.18 8.91 7.04
CA LEU A 106 -3.70 9.38 5.76
C LEU A 106 -4.73 8.40 5.18
N LEU A 107 -4.50 7.09 5.33
CA LEU A 107 -5.48 6.05 4.96
C LEU A 107 -6.77 6.19 5.77
N GLU A 108 -6.65 6.40 7.09
CA GLU A 108 -7.78 6.56 8.00
C GLU A 108 -8.66 7.76 7.62
N GLU A 109 -8.05 8.89 7.27
CA GLU A 109 -8.76 10.15 7.00
C GLU A 109 -9.34 10.27 5.58
N LYS A 110 -8.65 9.72 4.57
CA LYS A 110 -8.90 10.07 3.16
C LYS A 110 -9.36 8.89 2.30
N SER A 111 -9.44 7.69 2.85
CA SER A 111 -9.69 6.48 2.06
C SER A 111 -10.90 5.68 2.53
N ASN A 112 -11.58 5.03 1.59
CA ASN A 112 -12.55 3.96 1.86
C ASN A 112 -11.92 2.71 2.53
N LEU A 113 -10.59 2.65 2.62
CA LEU A 113 -9.83 1.62 3.32
C LEU A 113 -9.37 2.05 4.72
N GLY A 114 -9.88 3.17 5.25
CA GLY A 114 -9.51 3.67 6.57
C GLY A 114 -9.74 2.68 7.72
N PHE A 115 -10.66 1.72 7.55
CA PHE A 115 -10.87 0.62 8.50
C PHE A 115 -9.60 -0.20 8.78
N ALA A 116 -8.62 -0.22 7.86
CA ALA A 116 -7.39 -0.98 7.99
C ALA A 116 -6.33 -0.28 8.84
N ALA A 117 -6.49 1.01 9.16
CA ALA A 117 -5.48 1.78 9.89
C ALA A 117 -5.08 1.15 11.25
N PRO A 118 -6.01 0.65 12.11
CA PRO A 118 -5.64 -0.02 13.36
C PRO A 118 -4.77 -1.28 13.16
N LEU A 119 -5.02 -2.00 12.06
CA LEU A 119 -4.22 -3.17 11.68
C LEU A 119 -2.82 -2.75 11.24
N LEU A 120 -2.70 -1.73 10.40
CA LEU A 120 -1.41 -1.21 9.94
C LEU A 120 -0.54 -0.70 11.10
N ARG A 121 -1.13 0.00 12.07
CA ARG A 121 -0.43 0.43 13.31
C ARG A 121 0.03 -0.75 14.16
N SER A 122 -0.73 -1.84 14.17
CA SER A 122 -0.33 -3.06 14.88
C SER A 122 0.93 -3.68 14.26
N TRP A 123 1.00 -3.71 12.93
CA TRP A 123 2.21 -4.15 12.21
C TRP A 123 3.40 -3.21 12.43
N ILE A 124 3.20 -1.89 12.51
CA ILE A 124 4.26 -0.94 12.90
C ILE A 124 4.78 -1.28 14.30
N ASN A 125 3.91 -1.58 15.25
CA ASN A 125 4.32 -1.95 16.61
C ASN A 125 5.17 -3.23 16.61
N VAL A 126 4.74 -4.28 15.91
CA VAL A 126 5.51 -5.53 15.78
C VAL A 126 6.88 -5.26 15.16
N ALA A 127 6.95 -4.48 14.07
CA ALA A 127 8.20 -4.12 13.42
C ALA A 127 9.17 -3.37 14.36
N ARG A 128 8.64 -2.71 15.39
CA ARG A 128 9.40 -2.00 16.44
C ARG A 128 9.68 -2.86 17.68
N GLY A 129 9.36 -4.16 17.65
CA GLY A 129 9.51 -5.06 18.79
C GLY A 129 8.50 -4.80 19.93
N LYS A 130 7.36 -4.20 19.62
CA LYS A 130 6.25 -3.96 20.55
C LYS A 130 5.09 -4.90 20.23
N ALA A 131 4.15 -5.04 21.18
CA ALA A 131 2.94 -5.81 20.95
C ALA A 131 2.07 -5.17 19.84
N GLY A 132 1.78 -5.93 18.80
CA GLY A 132 0.89 -5.62 17.68
C GLY A 132 -0.57 -5.90 18.02
N LYS A 133 -1.06 -5.30 19.10
CA LYS A 133 -2.46 -5.49 19.52
C LYS A 133 -3.32 -4.33 19.05
N PHE A 134 -4.52 -4.66 18.59
CA PHE A 134 -5.58 -3.71 18.33
C PHE A 134 -6.93 -4.24 18.84
N LYS A 135 -7.82 -3.30 19.14
CA LYS A 135 -9.16 -3.56 19.65
C LYS A 135 -10.18 -3.40 18.51
N ILE A 136 -11.22 -4.21 18.58
CA ILE A 136 -12.46 -4.00 17.83
C ILE A 136 -13.51 -3.72 18.91
N ASP A 137 -14.04 -2.51 18.96
CA ASP A 137 -14.97 -2.10 20.02
C ASP A 137 -16.37 -2.71 19.80
N ASP A 138 -16.89 -2.56 18.59
CA ASP A 138 -18.13 -3.21 18.15
C ASP A 138 -17.90 -3.91 16.80
N PRO A 139 -17.91 -5.26 16.75
CA PRO A 139 -17.74 -6.03 15.52
C PRO A 139 -18.77 -5.77 14.44
N ARG A 140 -19.97 -5.27 14.78
CA ARG A 140 -21.03 -4.94 13.81
C ARG A 140 -20.78 -3.59 13.17
N GLU A 141 -20.41 -2.59 13.96
CA GLU A 141 -20.05 -1.26 13.44
C GLU A 141 -18.71 -1.30 12.69
N GLN A 142 -17.79 -2.14 13.13
CA GLN A 142 -16.45 -2.32 12.54
C GLN A 142 -16.38 -3.61 11.71
N ALA A 143 -17.43 -3.95 10.96
CA ALA A 143 -17.56 -5.22 10.25
C ALA A 143 -16.37 -5.52 9.32
N LEU A 144 -15.86 -4.51 8.58
CA LEU A 144 -14.71 -4.68 7.69
C LEU A 144 -13.42 -4.96 8.47
N LEU A 145 -13.11 -4.17 9.50
CA LEU A 145 -11.95 -4.43 10.35
C LEU A 145 -12.09 -5.83 10.98
N ASN A 146 -13.25 -6.18 11.52
CA ASN A 146 -13.49 -7.48 12.13
C ASN A 146 -13.27 -8.64 11.14
N TYR A 147 -13.82 -8.53 9.93
CA TYR A 147 -13.63 -9.53 8.89
C TYR A 147 -12.14 -9.75 8.58
N TYR A 148 -11.41 -8.67 8.27
CA TYR A 148 -9.99 -8.72 7.93
C TYR A 148 -9.05 -8.91 9.12
N SER A 149 -9.56 -8.97 10.36
CA SER A 149 -8.73 -9.14 11.56
C SER A 149 -8.51 -10.61 11.95
N THR A 150 -9.32 -11.49 11.39
CA THR A 150 -9.44 -12.89 11.82
C THR A 150 -8.11 -13.64 11.70
N ASP A 151 -7.49 -13.59 10.52
CA ASP A 151 -6.16 -14.14 10.24
C ASP A 151 -5.04 -13.22 10.73
N GLN A 152 -5.23 -11.91 10.64
CA GLN A 152 -4.20 -10.93 11.01
C GLN A 152 -3.78 -11.06 12.47
N ARG A 153 -4.71 -11.33 13.37
CA ARG A 153 -4.37 -11.61 14.78
C ARG A 153 -3.43 -12.81 14.90
N ILE A 154 -3.61 -13.85 14.10
CA ILE A 154 -2.73 -15.03 14.10
C ILE A 154 -1.34 -14.64 13.60
N TYR A 155 -1.25 -13.89 12.51
CA TYR A 155 0.03 -13.42 11.97
C TYR A 155 0.78 -12.52 12.96
N LEU A 156 0.08 -11.65 13.69
CA LEU A 156 0.68 -10.80 14.72
C LEU A 156 1.22 -11.64 15.89
N GLU A 157 0.48 -12.64 16.36
CA GLU A 157 0.98 -13.56 17.40
C GLU A 157 2.20 -14.36 16.91
N LEU A 158 2.20 -14.83 15.66
CA LEU A 158 3.35 -15.51 15.07
C LEU A 158 4.58 -14.59 14.98
N ALA A 159 4.39 -13.34 14.59
CA ALA A 159 5.46 -12.36 14.45
C ALA A 159 6.02 -11.91 15.82
N GLU A 160 5.20 -11.92 16.87
CA GLU A 160 5.63 -11.70 18.25
C GLU A 160 6.31 -12.92 18.89
N GLY A 161 6.30 -14.08 18.23
CA GLY A 161 6.83 -15.35 18.76
C GLY A 161 5.89 -16.07 19.73
N ASN A 162 4.61 -15.67 19.80
CA ASN A 162 3.59 -16.28 20.66
C ASN A 162 3.00 -17.55 20.01
N TYR A 163 3.86 -18.49 19.62
CA TYR A 163 3.49 -19.65 18.78
C TYR A 163 2.40 -20.54 19.39
N ALA A 164 2.42 -20.75 20.72
CA ALA A 164 1.39 -21.54 21.41
C ALA A 164 -0.01 -20.91 21.27
N LYS A 165 -0.10 -19.58 21.37
CA LYS A 165 -1.35 -18.85 21.21
C LYS A 165 -1.81 -18.84 19.77
N ALA A 166 -0.88 -18.62 18.82
CA ALA A 166 -1.18 -18.72 17.40
C ALA A 166 -1.73 -20.10 17.02
N LYS A 167 -1.15 -21.18 17.57
CA LYS A 167 -1.63 -22.56 17.37
C LYS A 167 -3.07 -22.74 17.86
N THR A 168 -3.40 -22.29 19.07
CA THR A 168 -4.78 -22.34 19.58
C THR A 168 -5.76 -21.57 18.69
N MET A 169 -5.35 -20.44 18.12
CA MET A 169 -6.19 -19.69 17.19
C MET A 169 -6.38 -20.41 15.85
N LEU A 170 -5.34 -21.10 15.37
CA LEU A 170 -5.38 -21.89 14.13
C LEU A 170 -6.26 -23.13 14.24
N ASP A 171 -6.43 -23.71 15.43
CA ASP A 171 -7.29 -24.89 15.65
C ASP A 171 -8.74 -24.65 15.16
N VAL A 172 -9.20 -23.40 15.17
CA VAL A 172 -10.53 -23.01 14.64
C VAL A 172 -10.63 -23.23 13.13
N PHE A 173 -9.52 -23.16 12.40
CA PHE A 173 -9.45 -23.32 10.94
C PHE A 173 -9.20 -24.77 10.50
N VAL A 174 -8.71 -25.64 11.38
CA VAL A 174 -8.42 -27.05 11.05
C VAL A 174 -9.67 -27.81 10.59
N GLY A 175 -10.84 -27.44 11.12
CA GLY A 175 -12.12 -28.04 10.73
C GLY A 175 -12.84 -27.33 9.58
N MET A 176 -12.29 -26.23 9.05
CA MET A 176 -12.89 -25.48 7.94
C MET A 176 -12.46 -26.08 6.61
N ASP A 177 -13.42 -26.57 5.83
CA ASP A 177 -13.16 -27.14 4.51
C ASP A 177 -13.24 -26.06 3.41
N ASP A 178 -12.38 -25.04 3.53
CA ASP A 178 -12.23 -24.01 2.51
C ASP A 178 -10.75 -23.73 2.20
N ASP A 179 -10.49 -23.21 0.99
CA ASP A 179 -9.14 -22.98 0.49
C ASP A 179 -8.37 -21.94 1.32
N PHE A 180 -9.08 -20.98 1.92
CA PHE A 180 -8.47 -19.94 2.75
C PHE A 180 -7.91 -20.54 4.04
N ALA A 181 -8.67 -21.39 4.73
CA ALA A 181 -8.22 -22.09 5.92
C ALA A 181 -6.99 -22.97 5.63
N ARG A 182 -7.00 -23.71 4.52
CA ARG A 182 -5.86 -24.54 4.09
C ARG A 182 -4.60 -23.71 3.83
N ASP A 183 -4.72 -22.61 3.09
CA ASP A 183 -3.60 -21.75 2.76
C ASP A 183 -3.03 -21.01 4.00
N LEU A 184 -3.89 -20.59 4.92
CA LEU A 184 -3.47 -20.02 6.21
C LEU A 184 -2.66 -21.04 7.03
N LEU A 185 -3.13 -22.29 7.14
CA LEU A 185 -2.45 -23.36 7.86
C LEU A 185 -1.08 -23.67 7.24
N ILE A 186 -0.98 -23.72 5.91
CA ILE A 186 0.29 -23.94 5.20
C ILE A 186 1.27 -22.81 5.49
N ARG A 187 0.82 -21.55 5.43
CA ARG A 187 1.68 -20.37 5.69
C ARG A 187 2.15 -20.29 7.14
N ALA A 188 1.34 -20.74 8.09
CA ALA A 188 1.69 -20.75 9.50
C ALA A 188 2.58 -21.95 9.92
N ALA A 189 2.66 -23.02 9.13
CA ALA A 189 3.37 -24.24 9.52
C ALA A 189 4.88 -24.05 9.77
N PRO A 190 5.66 -23.33 8.94
CA PRO A 190 7.10 -23.17 9.16
C PRO A 190 7.48 -22.56 10.53
N PRO A 191 6.91 -21.40 10.95
CA PRO A 191 7.26 -20.83 12.25
C PRO A 191 6.79 -21.69 13.43
N ILE A 192 5.68 -22.42 13.29
CA ILE A 192 5.16 -23.29 14.36
C ILE A 192 6.02 -24.55 14.52
N CYS A 193 6.40 -25.20 13.42
CA CYS A 193 7.22 -26.42 13.47
C CYS A 193 8.67 -26.12 13.87
N GLY A 194 9.22 -24.97 13.47
CA GLY A 194 10.58 -24.56 13.82
C GLY A 194 10.77 -24.16 15.29
N ALA A 195 9.69 -23.78 15.99
CA ALA A 195 9.73 -23.36 17.38
C ALA A 195 9.87 -24.53 18.39
N GLY A 196 9.70 -25.78 17.94
CA GLY A 196 9.58 -26.94 18.83
C GLY A 196 8.25 -26.93 19.56
N GLY A 197 7.45 -27.98 19.38
CA GLY A 197 6.14 -28.13 20.01
C GLY A 197 6.17 -28.19 21.53
#